data_AF-A0A917WWS3-F1
#
_entry.id   AF-A0A917WWS3-F1
#
_cell.length_a   1.000
_cell.length_b   1.000
_cell.length_c   1.000
_cell.angle_alpha   90.00
_cell.angle_beta   90.00
_cell.angle_gamma   90.00
#
_symmetry.space_group_name_H-M   'P 1'
#
loop_
_entity.id
_entity.type
_entity.pdbx_description
1 polymer ?
#
loop_
_entity_poly.entity_id
_entity_poly.type
_entity_poly.pdbx_seq_one_letter_code
_entity_poly.pdbx_strand_id
1 'polypeptide(L)'
;MRDPARLDDPENWSGGFYEFDIELGRADPVRLQSALTVLWAAAGIEGCYADPRMTNRLMPVPLNVSSLEEHGLLAGIVTLLSGRRVVCACTSVEFDDGQQWLTLNLPLGALARTDRRIGAFPFGEGGGPVSLRWRDQLDAWLGTVADAVHAEAGIAARSSGSRLMPGMTPPRSRLACLRSGGRRSRCRGRAAWSTRRATGERVTRRVVLRGGTGTSRLGR
;
A
#
# COMPACT_ATOMS: atom_id res chain seq x y z
N MET A 1 10.38 12.08 22.49
CA MET A 1 9.63 11.07 21.72
C MET A 1 10.35 10.93 20.38
N ARG A 2 10.64 9.71 19.89
CA ARG A 2 11.30 9.55 18.58
C ARG A 2 10.34 9.97 17.46
N ASP A 3 10.89 10.58 16.42
CA ASP A 3 10.13 11.16 15.32
C ASP A 3 9.55 10.07 14.39
N PRO A 4 8.21 9.97 14.23
CA PRO A 4 7.58 8.98 13.37
C PRO A 4 7.78 9.22 11.86
N ALA A 5 8.34 10.37 11.46
CA ALA A 5 8.70 10.68 10.08
C ALA A 5 10.15 10.30 9.72
N ARG A 6 10.94 9.77 10.67
CA ARG A 6 12.30 9.30 10.40
C ARG A 6 12.30 7.99 9.63
N LEU A 7 12.65 8.07 8.35
CA LEU A 7 12.76 6.93 7.44
C LEU A 7 13.85 5.92 7.86
N ASP A 8 14.87 6.38 8.58
CA ASP A 8 16.01 5.57 9.05
C ASP A 8 15.82 4.94 10.44
N ASP A 9 14.71 5.22 11.13
CA ASP A 9 14.40 4.59 12.43
C ASP A 9 13.70 3.24 12.19
N PRO A 10 14.37 2.08 12.45
CA PRO A 10 13.79 0.77 12.19
C PRO A 10 12.50 0.51 12.99
N GLU A 11 12.34 1.17 14.14
CA GLU A 11 11.13 1.06 14.97
C GLU A 11 9.92 1.76 14.34
N ASN A 12 10.11 2.69 13.40
CA ASN A 12 8.99 3.22 12.64
C ASN A 12 8.42 2.18 11.67
N TRP A 13 9.20 1.18 11.27
CA TRP A 13 8.82 0.14 10.31
C TRP A 13 8.38 -1.18 10.96
N SER A 14 8.26 -1.22 12.29
CA SER A 14 7.88 -2.42 13.03
C SER A 14 6.35 -2.56 13.16
N GLY A 15 5.89 -3.72 13.63
CA GLY A 15 4.48 -3.95 13.97
C GLY A 15 3.55 -4.25 12.78
N GLY A 16 4.05 -4.31 11.55
CA GLY A 16 3.23 -4.51 10.34
C GLY A 16 2.73 -3.19 9.77
N PHE A 17 1.71 -3.25 8.90
CA PHE A 17 1.22 -2.09 8.16
C PHE A 17 -0.29 -1.96 8.28
N TYR A 18 -0.75 -0.72 8.30
CA TYR A 18 -2.10 -0.38 7.86
C TYR A 18 -2.07 -0.23 6.35
N GLU A 19 -2.74 -1.15 5.66
CA GLU A 19 -2.65 -1.30 4.21
C GLU A 19 -3.92 -0.76 3.53
N PHE A 20 -3.70 0.02 2.48
CA PHE A 20 -4.74 0.50 1.57
C PHE A 20 -4.43 0.00 0.16
N ASP A 21 -5.29 -0.89 -0.33
CA ASP A 21 -5.12 -1.59 -1.58
C ASP A 21 -6.01 -1.02 -2.68
N ILE A 22 -5.41 -0.72 -3.84
CA ILE A 22 -6.09 -0.29 -5.05
C ILE A 22 -5.92 -1.36 -6.13
N GLU A 23 -7.01 -2.04 -6.47
CA GLU A 23 -7.05 -2.95 -7.62
C GLU A 23 -7.01 -2.14 -8.92
N LEU A 24 -5.97 -2.34 -9.74
CA LEU A 24 -5.77 -1.61 -10.98
C LEU A 24 -6.31 -2.35 -12.21
N GLY A 25 -6.76 -3.60 -12.07
CA GLY A 25 -7.10 -4.47 -13.20
C GLY A 25 -5.88 -5.25 -13.69
N ARG A 26 -5.88 -5.70 -14.95
CA ARG A 26 -4.75 -6.45 -15.53
C ARG A 26 -3.44 -5.66 -15.45
N ALA A 27 -2.29 -6.32 -15.36
CA ALA A 27 -1.00 -5.64 -15.38
C ALA A 27 -0.85 -4.73 -16.62
N ASP A 28 -0.58 -3.44 -16.37
CA ASP A 28 -0.34 -2.43 -17.40
C ASP A 28 0.60 -1.37 -16.81
N PRO A 29 1.86 -1.27 -17.29
CA PRO A 29 2.85 -0.37 -16.72
C PRO A 29 2.49 1.12 -16.87
N VAL A 30 1.74 1.50 -17.90
CA VAL A 30 1.32 2.90 -18.09
C VAL A 30 0.28 3.27 -17.04
N ARG A 31 -0.69 2.39 -16.82
CA ARG A 31 -1.70 2.55 -15.77
C ARG A 31 -1.08 2.51 -14.38
N LEU A 32 -0.16 1.60 -14.11
CA LEU A 32 0.56 1.54 -12.84
C LEU A 32 1.33 2.85 -12.59
N GLN A 33 2.03 3.38 -13.61
CA GLN A 33 2.75 4.64 -13.49
C GLN A 33 1.82 5.81 -13.19
N SER A 34 0.70 5.92 -13.91
CA SER A 34 -0.31 6.96 -13.69
C SER A 34 -0.90 6.87 -12.27
N ALA A 35 -1.32 5.67 -11.86
CA ALA A 35 -1.86 5.42 -10.53
C ALA A 35 -0.84 5.71 -9.42
N LEU A 36 0.42 5.32 -9.59
CA LEU A 36 1.51 5.62 -8.66
C LEU A 36 1.71 7.13 -8.49
N THR A 37 1.79 7.87 -9.61
CA THR A 37 1.96 9.33 -9.59
C THR A 37 0.78 10.03 -8.91
N VAL A 38 -0.45 9.64 -9.22
CA VAL A 38 -1.64 10.25 -8.61
C VAL A 38 -1.78 9.87 -7.15
N LEU A 39 -1.52 8.61 -6.77
CA LEU A 39 -1.52 8.19 -5.37
C LEU A 39 -0.55 9.04 -4.57
N TRP A 40 0.68 9.21 -5.08
CA TRP A 40 1.72 9.99 -4.39
C TRP A 40 1.30 11.44 -4.18
N ALA A 41 0.75 12.07 -5.22
CA ALA A 41 0.29 13.46 -5.18
C ALA A 41 -0.95 13.63 -4.28
N ALA A 42 -1.98 12.78 -4.44
CA ALA A 42 -3.24 12.85 -3.70
C ALA A 42 -3.05 12.55 -2.21
N ALA A 43 -2.16 11.62 -1.87
CA ALA A 43 -1.79 11.35 -0.48
C ALA A 43 -0.84 12.43 0.10
N GLY A 44 -0.30 13.34 -0.72
CA GLY A 44 0.63 14.36 -0.27
C GLY A 44 1.94 13.77 0.26
N ILE A 45 2.45 12.73 -0.40
CA ILE A 45 3.67 12.04 0.03
C ILE A 45 4.89 12.88 -0.36
N GLU A 46 5.69 13.22 0.64
CA GLU A 46 6.94 13.97 0.52
C GLU A 46 8.14 13.03 0.35
N GLY A 47 9.02 13.39 -0.59
CA GLY A 47 10.18 12.58 -0.95
C GLY A 47 9.82 11.28 -1.65
N CYS A 48 10.84 10.55 -2.11
CA CYS A 48 10.72 9.22 -2.70
C CYS A 48 12.06 8.52 -2.53
N TYR A 49 12.06 7.42 -1.78
CA TYR A 49 13.27 6.72 -1.37
C TYR A 49 13.12 5.22 -1.63
N ALA A 50 14.22 4.54 -1.94
CA ALA A 50 14.25 3.09 -1.93
C ALA A 50 14.01 2.56 -0.51
N ASP A 51 13.63 1.28 -0.39
CA ASP A 51 13.39 0.62 0.90
C ASP A 51 14.57 0.83 1.88
N PRO A 52 14.41 1.65 2.93
CA PRO A 52 15.50 1.99 3.83
C PRO A 52 16.01 0.77 4.62
N ARG A 53 15.20 -0.30 4.70
CA ARG A 53 15.55 -1.56 5.36
C ARG A 53 16.48 -2.42 4.51
N MET A 54 16.50 -2.22 3.19
CA MET A 54 17.29 -3.01 2.24
C MET A 54 18.59 -2.32 1.85
N THR A 55 18.59 -0.98 1.78
CA THR A 55 19.74 -0.20 1.30
C THR A 55 20.74 0.16 2.39
N ASN A 56 20.41 -0.04 3.68
CA ASN A 56 21.19 0.42 4.86
C ASN A 56 21.50 1.93 4.87
N ARG A 57 20.91 2.71 3.96
CA ARG A 57 21.06 4.16 3.84
C ARG A 57 19.84 4.76 3.15
N LEU A 58 19.47 5.97 3.53
CA LEU A 58 18.43 6.71 2.84
C LEU A 58 18.87 7.03 1.41
N MET A 59 18.23 6.43 0.41
CA MET A 59 18.61 6.58 -0.99
C MET A 59 17.43 7.19 -1.77
N PRO A 60 17.52 8.48 -2.16
CA PRO A 60 16.50 9.11 -3.01
C PRO A 60 16.44 8.42 -4.36
N VAL A 61 15.23 8.19 -4.86
CA VAL A 61 14.99 7.57 -6.17
C VAL A 61 13.87 8.31 -6.91
N PRO A 62 13.86 8.29 -8.26
CA PRO A 62 12.75 8.84 -9.02
C PRO A 62 11.42 8.15 -8.67
N LEU A 63 10.33 8.91 -8.70
CA LEU A 63 8.97 8.35 -8.55
C LEU A 63 8.51 7.74 -9.88
N ASN A 64 8.92 6.50 -10.16
CA ASN A 64 8.46 5.76 -11.33
C ASN A 64 8.37 4.25 -11.10
N VAL A 65 7.71 3.57 -12.03
CA VAL A 65 7.50 2.11 -11.99
C VAL A 65 8.82 1.36 -11.98
N SER A 66 9.84 1.81 -12.72
CA SER A 66 11.15 1.13 -12.74
C SER A 66 11.82 1.14 -11.37
N SER A 67 11.77 2.26 -10.63
CA SER A 67 12.27 2.33 -9.25
C SER A 67 11.43 1.48 -8.30
N LEU A 68 10.11 1.44 -8.49
CA LEU A 68 9.23 0.56 -7.71
C LEU A 68 9.54 -0.93 -7.94
N GLU A 69 9.77 -1.34 -9.18
CA GLU A 69 10.13 -2.71 -9.55
C GLU A 69 11.55 -3.08 -9.06
N GLU A 70 12.52 -2.16 -9.18
CA GLU A 70 13.90 -2.38 -8.77
C GLU A 70 14.01 -2.56 -7.26
N HIS A 71 13.30 -1.75 -6.48
CA HIS A 71 13.40 -1.73 -5.03
C HIS A 71 12.30 -2.54 -4.33
N GLY A 72 11.24 -2.92 -5.03
CA GLY A 72 10.06 -3.60 -4.50
C GLY A 72 9.14 -2.72 -3.64
N LEU A 73 9.67 -1.62 -3.10
CA LEU A 73 9.00 -0.66 -2.25
C LEU A 73 9.58 0.73 -2.45
N LEU A 74 8.72 1.73 -2.53
CA LEU A 74 9.09 3.15 -2.48
C LEU A 74 8.60 3.75 -1.16
N ALA A 75 9.50 4.36 -0.40
CA ALA A 75 9.21 5.00 0.87
C ALA A 75 9.08 6.52 0.73
N GLY A 76 8.28 7.13 1.59
CA GLY A 76 8.08 8.58 1.68
C GLY A 76 7.54 8.99 3.04
N ILE A 77 7.14 10.25 3.16
CA ILE A 77 6.57 10.80 4.38
C ILE A 77 5.21 11.41 4.06
N VAL A 78 4.18 11.07 4.83
CA VAL A 78 2.85 11.65 4.67
C VAL A 78 2.47 12.48 5.89
N THR A 79 1.76 13.58 5.66
CA THR A 79 1.13 14.37 6.74
C THR A 79 -0.30 13.89 6.94
N LEU A 80 -0.58 13.30 8.11
CA LEU A 80 -1.92 12.86 8.49
C LEU A 80 -2.84 14.07 8.76
N LEU A 81 -4.16 13.84 8.76
CA LEU A 81 -5.17 14.87 9.09
C LEU A 81 -4.95 15.53 10.46
N SER A 82 -4.26 14.86 11.38
CA SER A 82 -3.86 15.42 12.68
C SER A 82 -2.70 16.43 12.60
N GLY A 83 -2.15 16.68 11.40
CA GLY A 83 -0.93 17.46 11.18
C GLY A 83 0.37 16.70 11.50
N ARG A 84 0.28 15.46 11.99
CA ARG A 84 1.46 14.65 12.32
C ARG A 84 2.01 13.98 11.06
N ARG A 85 3.33 14.01 10.93
CA ARG A 85 4.06 13.38 9.83
C ARG A 85 4.42 11.95 10.19
N VAL A 86 4.27 11.01 9.26
CA VAL A 86 4.66 9.60 9.45
C VAL A 86 5.33 9.07 8.19
N VAL A 87 6.25 8.13 8.35
CA VAL A 87 6.75 7.36 7.21
C VAL A 87 5.61 6.56 6.56
N CYS A 88 5.68 6.39 5.26
CA CYS A 88 4.78 5.54 4.49
C CYS A 88 5.56 4.80 3.41
N ALA A 89 4.94 3.81 2.80
CA ALA A 89 5.51 3.04 1.70
C ALA A 89 4.47 2.69 0.65
N CYS A 90 4.91 2.56 -0.59
CA CYS A 90 4.10 2.07 -1.69
C CYS A 90 4.73 0.81 -2.29
N THR A 91 3.90 -0.19 -2.57
CA THR A 91 4.29 -1.48 -3.17
C THR A 91 3.32 -1.82 -4.29
N SER A 92 3.77 -2.58 -5.29
CA SER A 92 2.91 -3.15 -6.32
C SER A 92 3.03 -4.68 -6.30
N VAL A 93 1.89 -5.36 -6.45
CA VAL A 93 1.82 -6.82 -6.56
C VAL A 93 1.03 -7.20 -7.80
N GLU A 94 1.56 -8.13 -8.58
CA GLU A 94 0.81 -8.83 -9.63
C GLU A 94 0.44 -10.22 -9.11
N PHE A 95 -0.85 -10.56 -9.17
CA PHE A 95 -1.36 -11.88 -8.79
C PHE A 95 -1.35 -12.86 -9.97
N ASP A 96 -1.50 -14.16 -9.67
CA ASP A 96 -1.43 -15.24 -10.68
C ASP A 96 -2.50 -15.14 -11.78
N ASP A 97 -3.62 -14.45 -11.50
CA ASP A 97 -4.68 -14.16 -12.48
C ASP A 97 -4.37 -12.95 -13.36
N GLY A 98 -3.20 -12.35 -13.19
CA GLY A 98 -2.72 -11.18 -13.91
C GLY A 98 -3.28 -9.85 -13.38
N GLN A 99 -4.00 -9.85 -12.25
CA GLN A 99 -4.46 -8.63 -11.59
C GLN A 99 -3.29 -7.91 -10.92
N GLN A 100 -3.21 -6.60 -11.11
CA GLN A 100 -2.20 -5.73 -10.54
C GLN A 100 -2.83 -4.85 -9.46
N TRP A 101 -2.16 -4.80 -8.32
CA TRP A 101 -2.59 -4.08 -7.13
C TRP A 101 -1.51 -3.10 -6.73
N LEU A 102 -1.91 -1.89 -6.38
CA LEU A 102 -1.05 -0.86 -5.82
C LEU A 102 -1.46 -0.63 -4.37
N THR A 103 -0.51 -0.77 -3.44
CA THR A 103 -0.78 -0.69 -2.01
C THR A 103 -0.04 0.51 -1.40
N LEU A 104 -0.77 1.36 -0.68
CA LEU A 104 -0.21 2.33 0.25
C LEU A 104 -0.15 1.70 1.65
N ASN A 105 1.02 1.73 2.25
CA ASN A 105 1.33 1.10 3.53
C ASN A 105 1.69 2.19 4.54
N LEU A 106 1.00 2.22 5.67
CA LEU A 106 1.35 3.05 6.82
C LEU A 106 1.86 2.15 7.95
N PRO A 107 3.16 2.15 8.26
CA PRO A 107 3.71 1.29 9.30
C PRO A 107 3.06 1.51 10.66
N LEU A 108 2.63 0.43 11.31
CA LEU A 108 1.96 0.50 12.61
C LEU A 108 2.91 1.03 13.71
N GLY A 109 4.22 0.77 13.62
CA GLY A 109 5.23 1.34 14.51
C GLY A 109 5.28 2.88 14.48
N ALA A 110 5.22 3.46 13.28
CA ALA A 110 5.14 4.92 13.10
C ALA A 110 3.77 5.47 13.56
N LEU A 111 2.67 4.81 13.18
CA LEU A 111 1.33 5.23 13.58
C LEU A 111 1.09 5.16 15.09
N ALA A 112 1.59 4.13 15.79
CA ALA A 112 1.46 4.01 17.25
C ALA A 112 2.12 5.17 18.02
N ARG A 113 3.07 5.88 17.39
CA ARG A 113 3.70 7.08 17.94
C ARG A 113 2.85 8.33 17.72
N THR A 114 1.98 8.33 16.71
CA THR A 114 1.01 9.42 16.50
C THR A 114 -0.25 9.24 17.33
N ASP A 115 -0.66 8.00 17.58
CA ASP A 115 -1.82 7.70 18.41
C ASP A 115 -1.59 6.40 19.20
N ARG A 116 -1.53 6.50 20.53
CA ARG A 116 -1.29 5.36 21.42
C ARG A 116 -2.36 4.27 21.29
N ARG A 117 -3.55 4.60 20.80
CA ARG A 117 -4.64 3.64 20.57
C ARG A 117 -4.30 2.64 19.45
N ILE A 118 -3.36 2.96 18.56
CA ILE A 118 -2.97 2.12 17.43
C ILE A 118 -2.05 0.98 17.86
N GLY A 119 -1.25 1.14 18.92
CA GLY A 119 -0.25 0.15 19.35
C GLY A 119 -0.82 -1.22 19.79
N ALA A 120 -2.13 -1.33 19.99
CA ALA A 120 -2.82 -2.59 20.25
C ALA A 120 -3.48 -3.19 18.99
N PHE A 121 -3.58 -2.48 17.88
CA PHE A 121 -4.33 -2.91 16.70
C PHE A 121 -3.68 -4.12 15.98
N PRO A 122 -4.47 -5.07 15.46
CA PRO A 122 -5.91 -5.30 15.67
C PRO A 122 -6.24 -6.12 16.93
N PHE A 123 -5.24 -6.39 17.76
CA PHE A 123 -5.30 -7.34 18.87
C PHE A 123 -5.91 -6.74 20.15
N GLY A 124 -6.25 -7.61 21.11
CA GLY A 124 -6.82 -7.21 22.41
C GLY A 124 -8.35 -7.22 22.45
N GLU A 125 -8.89 -7.15 23.67
CA GLU A 125 -10.33 -7.15 23.93
C GLU A 125 -10.98 -5.89 23.32
N GLY A 126 -11.88 -6.09 22.35
CA GLY A 126 -12.52 -4.98 21.64
C GLY A 126 -11.65 -4.31 20.57
N GLY A 127 -10.51 -4.88 20.16
CA GLY A 127 -9.59 -4.29 19.17
C GLY A 127 -10.27 -3.85 17.87
N GLY A 128 -11.25 -4.60 17.38
CA GLY A 128 -12.08 -4.22 16.23
C GLY A 128 -12.91 -2.93 16.48
N PRO A 129 -13.92 -2.94 17.37
CA PRO A 129 -14.74 -1.76 17.65
C PRO A 129 -13.96 -0.54 18.15
N VAL A 130 -12.91 -0.74 18.96
CA VAL A 130 -12.07 0.35 19.47
C VAL A 130 -11.25 0.98 18.34
N SER A 131 -10.84 0.20 17.33
CA SER A 131 -10.08 0.72 16.20
C SER A 131 -10.84 1.68 15.30
N LEU A 132 -12.17 1.52 15.18
CA LEU A 132 -13.03 2.42 14.41
C LEU A 132 -12.84 3.89 14.84
N ARG A 133 -12.71 4.13 16.15
CA ARG A 133 -12.59 5.49 16.70
C ARG A 133 -11.38 6.29 16.22
N TRP A 134 -10.32 5.62 15.76
CA TRP A 134 -9.15 6.29 15.20
C TRP A 134 -9.02 6.08 13.70
N ARG A 135 -9.42 4.90 13.17
CA ARG A 135 -9.26 4.61 11.75
C ARG A 135 -10.32 5.27 10.87
N ASP A 136 -11.49 5.64 11.38
CA ASP A 136 -12.54 6.25 10.55
C ASP A 136 -12.06 7.50 9.81
N GLN A 137 -11.24 8.34 10.47
CA GLN A 137 -10.62 9.51 9.83
C GLN A 137 -9.56 9.12 8.79
N LEU A 138 -8.80 8.07 9.08
CA LEU A 138 -7.78 7.54 8.18
C LEU A 138 -8.42 6.92 6.93
N ASP A 139 -9.48 6.13 7.10
CA ASP A 139 -10.27 5.50 6.04
C ASP A 139 -10.96 6.55 5.17
N ALA A 140 -11.51 7.60 5.76
CA ALA A 140 -12.09 8.72 5.01
C ALA A 140 -11.03 9.40 4.13
N TRP A 141 -9.85 9.67 4.68
CA TRP A 141 -8.74 10.23 3.91
C TRP A 141 -8.26 9.29 2.79
N LEU A 142 -8.08 8.00 3.08
CA LEU A 142 -7.74 7.00 2.07
C LEU A 142 -8.81 6.89 0.97
N GLY A 143 -10.08 7.07 1.31
CA GLY A 143 -11.17 7.19 0.34
C GLY A 143 -10.95 8.34 -0.65
N THR A 144 -10.52 9.51 -0.18
CA THR A 144 -10.21 10.64 -1.08
C THR A 144 -9.02 10.37 -2.00
N VAL A 145 -8.01 9.63 -1.51
CA VAL A 145 -6.88 9.18 -2.33
C VAL A 145 -7.35 8.18 -3.38
N ALA A 146 -8.22 7.24 -3.00
CA ALA A 146 -8.85 6.30 -3.92
C ALA A 146 -9.57 7.03 -5.05
N ASP A 147 -10.45 7.97 -4.71
CA ASP A 147 -11.25 8.73 -5.67
C ASP A 147 -10.36 9.44 -6.70
N ALA A 148 -9.25 10.04 -6.25
CA ALA A 148 -8.28 10.67 -7.14
C ALA A 148 -7.62 9.66 -8.10
N VAL A 149 -7.13 8.53 -7.59
CA VAL A 149 -6.50 7.49 -8.42
C VAL A 149 -7.49 6.91 -9.43
N HIS A 150 -8.76 6.74 -9.04
CA HIS A 150 -9.79 6.21 -9.91
C HIS A 150 -10.23 7.18 -11.00
N ALA A 151 -10.31 8.47 -10.69
CA ALA A 151 -10.60 9.51 -11.67
C ALA A 151 -9.53 9.56 -12.78
N GLU A 152 -8.25 9.40 -12.42
CA GLU A 152 -7.16 9.45 -13.40
C GLU A 152 -7.04 8.15 -14.20
N ALA A 153 -6.95 7.02 -13.51
CA ALA A 153 -6.54 5.77 -14.14
C ALA A 153 -7.69 5.10 -14.96
N GLY A 154 -8.87 5.73 -15.01
CA GLY A 154 -10.03 5.24 -15.77
C GLY A 154 -10.57 3.90 -15.26
N ILE A 155 -10.34 3.57 -13.99
CA ILE A 155 -10.57 2.24 -13.42
C ILE A 155 -11.91 2.20 -12.68
N ALA A 156 -12.69 1.15 -12.91
CA ALA A 156 -13.75 0.73 -11.99
C ALA A 156 -13.13 0.23 -10.68
N ALA A 157 -12.84 1.19 -9.80
CA ALA A 157 -12.39 1.03 -8.45
C ALA A 157 -13.03 -0.10 -7.65
N ARG A 158 -12.19 -0.93 -7.02
CA ARG A 158 -12.59 -1.59 -5.78
C ARG A 158 -11.55 -1.26 -4.72
N SER A 159 -11.91 -0.39 -3.80
CA SER A 159 -11.16 -0.16 -2.57
C SER A 159 -11.57 -1.22 -1.54
N SER A 160 -10.64 -2.04 -1.07
CA SER A 160 -10.85 -2.86 0.14
C SER A 160 -10.14 -2.21 1.32
N GLY A 161 -10.91 -1.78 2.32
CA GLY A 161 -10.37 -1.33 3.60
C GLY A 161 -9.77 -2.48 4.40
N SER A 162 -8.55 -2.26 4.93
CA SER A 162 -7.77 -3.08 5.86
C SER A 162 -8.04 -4.59 5.83
N ARG A 163 -7.24 -5.35 5.06
CA ARG A 163 -7.09 -6.79 5.26
C ARG A 163 -5.85 -7.04 6.10
N LEU A 164 -6.03 -7.64 7.27
CA LEU A 164 -4.92 -8.12 8.09
C LEU A 164 -4.39 -9.42 7.48
N MET A 165 -3.19 -9.38 6.88
CA MET A 165 -2.45 -10.60 6.58
C MET A 165 -1.53 -10.94 7.76
N PRO A 166 -1.81 -11.98 8.56
CA PRO A 166 -0.87 -12.44 9.57
C PRO A 166 0.34 -13.09 8.91
N GLY A 167 1.54 -12.59 9.23
CA GLY A 167 2.78 -13.38 9.12
C GLY A 167 3.38 -13.54 7.72
N MET A 168 3.51 -12.49 6.93
CA MET A 168 4.50 -12.50 5.84
C MET A 168 5.91 -12.35 6.44
N THR A 169 6.60 -13.48 6.57
CA THR A 169 8.06 -13.47 6.62
C THR A 169 8.54 -13.08 5.22
N PRO A 170 9.44 -12.10 5.06
CA PRO A 170 10.00 -11.80 3.75
C PRO A 170 10.62 -13.07 3.15
N PRO A 171 10.54 -13.28 1.82
CA PRO A 171 11.23 -14.42 1.22
C PRO A 171 12.70 -14.38 1.65
N ARG A 172 13.17 -15.49 2.23
CA ARG A 172 14.61 -15.76 2.25
C ARG A 172 15.05 -15.88 0.81
N SER A 173 15.58 -14.78 0.27
CA SER A 173 16.37 -14.80 -0.94
C SER A 173 17.50 -15.81 -0.73
N ARG A 174 17.37 -17.02 -1.29
CA ARG A 174 18.52 -17.90 -1.48
C ARG A 174 19.40 -17.25 -2.53
N LEU A 175 20.20 -16.27 -2.11
CA LEU A 175 21.46 -15.96 -2.75
C LEU A 175 22.43 -17.08 -2.34
N ALA A 176 22.44 -18.15 -3.13
CA ALA A 176 23.60 -19.02 -3.22
C ALA A 176 24.51 -18.49 -4.33
N CYS A 177 25.78 -18.31 -3.97
CA CYS A 177 26.83 -17.61 -4.69
C CYS A 177 27.27 -18.22 -6.05
N LEU A 178 27.65 -17.30 -6.94
CA LEU A 178 28.85 -17.22 -7.81
C LEU A 178 29.13 -18.21 -8.96
N ARG A 179 29.35 -17.55 -10.14
CA ARG A 179 30.27 -17.82 -11.27
C ARG A 179 30.00 -19.11 -12.07
N SER A 180 29.98 -19.13 -13.41
CA SER A 180 30.72 -18.38 -14.43
C SER A 180 30.13 -18.68 -15.82
N GLY A 181 30.27 -17.74 -16.77
CA GLY A 181 30.23 -18.06 -18.20
C GLY A 181 28.98 -17.62 -18.97
N GLY A 182 29.10 -16.47 -19.64
CA GLY A 182 28.42 -16.08 -20.89
C GLY A 182 27.03 -16.63 -21.22
N ARG A 183 26.00 -15.80 -21.02
CA ARG A 183 24.95 -15.41 -21.99
C ARG A 183 23.88 -14.61 -21.25
N ARG A 184 23.40 -13.52 -21.86
CA ARG A 184 22.30 -12.71 -21.31
C ARG A 184 21.00 -13.51 -21.37
N SER A 185 20.45 -13.87 -20.23
CA SER A 185 19.06 -14.35 -20.10
C SER A 185 18.29 -13.39 -19.18
N ARG A 186 17.13 -12.96 -19.66
CA ARG A 186 16.17 -12.13 -18.90
C ARG A 186 15.63 -12.97 -17.74
N CYS A 187 15.88 -12.56 -16.50
CA CYS A 187 15.25 -13.13 -15.32
C CYS A 187 13.84 -12.55 -15.17
N ARG A 188 12.80 -13.34 -15.48
CA ARG A 188 11.45 -13.11 -14.96
C ARG A 188 11.32 -13.92 -13.67
N GLY A 189 11.33 -13.26 -12.52
CA GLY A 189 11.02 -13.91 -11.24
C GLY A 189 9.50 -14.10 -11.11
N ARG A 190 9.03 -15.35 -11.09
CA ARG A 190 7.68 -15.69 -10.60
C ARG A 190 7.80 -16.08 -9.14
N ALA A 191 7.07 -15.39 -8.26
CA ALA A 191 6.79 -15.90 -6.92
C ALA A 191 5.61 -16.87 -7.02
N ALA A 192 5.81 -18.14 -6.67
CA ALA A 192 4.73 -19.13 -6.60
C ALA A 192 4.25 -19.26 -5.15
N TRP A 193 2.96 -19.04 -4.92
CA TRP A 193 2.30 -19.23 -3.64
C TRP A 193 1.47 -20.51 -3.66
N SER A 194 1.41 -21.25 -2.56
CA SER A 194 0.51 -22.41 -2.41
C SER A 194 -0.54 -22.13 -1.33
N THR A 195 -1.83 -22.27 -1.66
CA THR A 195 -2.94 -22.16 -0.71
C THR A 195 -3.52 -23.54 -0.40
N ARG A 196 -3.56 -23.94 0.87
CA ARG A 196 -4.49 -24.98 1.33
C ARG A 196 -5.88 -24.34 1.48
N ARG A 197 -6.88 -24.93 0.83
CA ARG A 197 -8.28 -24.50 0.92
C ARG A 197 -8.86 -24.90 2.27
N ALA A 198 -9.55 -23.96 2.92
CA ALA A 198 -10.61 -24.27 3.88
C ALA A 198 -11.88 -23.53 3.41
N THR A 199 -12.87 -24.34 3.04
CA THR A 199 -14.24 -23.96 2.73
C THR A 199 -14.91 -23.26 3.92
N GLY A 200 -15.53 -22.12 3.68
CA GLY A 200 -16.28 -21.38 4.70
C GLY A 200 -16.85 -20.09 4.13
N GLU A 201 -18.00 -20.22 3.48
CA GLU A 201 -18.82 -19.13 2.96
C GLU A 201 -19.28 -18.19 4.09
N ARG A 202 -18.94 -16.89 4.06
CA ARG A 202 -19.88 -15.78 4.37
C ARG A 202 -19.31 -14.34 4.33
N VAL A 203 -20.21 -13.49 3.78
CA VAL A 203 -20.41 -12.03 3.92
C VAL A 203 -19.29 -11.09 3.48
N THR A 204 -19.28 -10.80 2.18
CA THR A 204 -18.68 -9.59 1.61
C THR A 204 -19.53 -8.39 2.01
N ARG A 205 -19.05 -7.54 2.94
CA ARG A 205 -19.66 -6.22 3.15
C ARG A 205 -19.25 -5.33 1.97
N ARG A 206 -20.18 -5.19 1.04
CA ARG A 206 -20.08 -4.45 -0.20
C ARG A 206 -20.31 -2.97 0.11
N VAL A 207 -19.27 -2.14 0.14
CA VAL A 207 -19.47 -0.68 0.04
C VAL A 207 -19.56 -0.37 -1.46
N VAL A 208 -20.80 -0.33 -1.97
CA VAL A 208 -21.09 0.13 -3.34
C VAL A 208 -21.35 1.62 -3.26
N LEU A 209 -20.39 2.44 -3.68
CA LEU A 209 -20.69 3.82 -4.03
C LEU A 209 -21.26 3.81 -5.46
N ARG A 210 -22.59 3.89 -5.58
CA ARG A 210 -23.25 4.11 -6.88
C ARG A 210 -23.09 5.59 -7.24
N GLY A 211 -22.19 5.90 -8.16
CA GLY A 211 -22.20 7.16 -8.90
C GLY A 211 -23.42 7.19 -9.83
N GLY A 212 -24.46 7.93 -9.46
CA GLY A 212 -25.60 8.19 -10.32
C GLY A 212 -25.22 9.18 -11.42
N THR A 213 -25.28 8.74 -12.68
CA THR A 213 -25.30 9.63 -13.84
C THR A 213 -26.63 10.37 -13.87
N GLY A 214 -26.56 11.70 -13.95
CA GLY A 214 -27.73 12.57 -13.93
C GLY A 214 -28.58 12.51 -15.18
N THR A 215 -29.80 13.05 -15.09
CA THR A 215 -30.45 13.73 -16.22
C THR A 215 -31.22 14.93 -15.70
N SER A 216 -30.65 16.10 -15.93
CA SER A 216 -31.36 17.37 -15.99
C SER A 216 -32.30 17.31 -17.19
N ARG A 217 -33.59 17.58 -17.00
CA ARG A 217 -34.47 18.06 -18.08
C ARG A 217 -35.06 19.39 -17.67
N LEU A 218 -34.61 20.42 -18.38
CA LEU A 218 -35.36 21.64 -18.67
C LEU A 218 -36.66 21.27 -19.40
N GLY A 219 -37.76 21.87 -18.97
CA GLY A 219 -39.04 21.87 -19.68
C GLY A 219 -39.92 22.95 -19.07
N ARG A 220 -40.36 23.89 -19.90
CA ARG A 220 -41.09 25.12 -19.60
C ARG A 220 -42.46 24.88 -18.98
#